data_AF-A0AA39VID2-F1
#
_entry.id   AF-A0AA39VID2-F1
#
_cell.length_a   1.000
_cell.length_b   1.000
_cell.length_c   1.000
_cell.angle_alpha   90.00
_cell.angle_beta   90.00
_cell.angle_gamma   90.00
#
_symmetry.space_group_name_H-M   'P 1'
#
loop_
_entity.id
_entity.type
_entity.pdbx_description
1 polymer ?
#
loop_
_entity_poly.entity_id
_entity_poly.type
_entity_poly.pdbx_seq_one_letter_code
_entity_poly.pdbx_strand_id
1 'polypeptide(L)'
;MESKPTRVLLAVSESKIRGYPYALIRSRGAFEWTIRKIVRSNTSGFRLHFLHVQDPQPKKNKKHRSSSLGSSSQNSESSDTQDVDLELRISL
;
A
#
# COMPACT_ATOMS: atom_id res chain seq x y z
N MET A 1 -17.94 -18.28 29.67
CA MET A 1 -16.50 -18.20 29.40
C MET A 1 -16.31 -17.23 28.25
N GLU A 2 -15.68 -16.09 28.50
CA GLU A 2 -15.40 -15.11 27.43
C GLU A 2 -14.17 -15.60 26.64
N SER A 3 -14.35 -15.89 25.35
CA SER A 3 -13.25 -16.36 24.51
C SER A 3 -12.36 -15.18 24.12
N LYS A 4 -11.04 -15.42 24.06
CA LYS A 4 -10.08 -14.38 23.72
C LYS A 4 -10.34 -13.89 22.28
N PRO A 5 -10.37 -12.57 22.01
CA PRO A 5 -10.62 -12.04 20.67
C PRO A 5 -9.62 -12.55 19.64
N THR A 6 -10.10 -12.82 18.42
CA THR A 6 -9.28 -13.27 17.30
C THR A 6 -8.36 -12.13 16.84
N ARG A 7 -7.06 -12.41 16.72
CA ARG A 7 -6.08 -11.42 16.26
C ARG A 7 -5.89 -11.57 14.76
N VAL A 8 -6.13 -10.50 14.00
CA VAL A 8 -5.98 -10.47 12.54
C VAL A 8 -4.84 -9.53 12.20
N LEU A 9 -3.79 -10.04 11.57
CA LEU A 9 -2.69 -9.24 11.05
C LEU A 9 -3.01 -8.84 9.61
N LEU A 10 -3.01 -7.54 9.32
CA LEU A 10 -3.27 -6.99 8.01
C LEU A 10 -2.01 -6.29 7.50
N ALA A 11 -1.44 -6.83 6.42
CA ALA A 11 -0.30 -6.22 5.75
C ALA A 11 -0.76 -4.98 4.96
N VAL A 12 -0.10 -3.85 5.19
CA VAL A 12 -0.40 -2.58 4.52
C VAL A 12 0.87 -2.00 3.90
N SER A 13 0.73 -1.46 2.69
CA SER A 13 1.84 -0.90 1.93
C SER A 13 1.49 0.52 1.47
N GLU A 14 2.51 1.36 1.26
CA GLU A 14 2.37 2.75 0.81
C GLU A 14 2.04 2.82 -0.68
N SER A 15 1.17 3.76 -1.07
CA SER A 15 0.88 4.08 -2.47
C SER A 15 2.15 4.49 -3.19
N LYS A 16 2.48 3.80 -4.28
CA LYS A 16 3.65 4.15 -5.12
C LYS A 16 3.48 5.46 -5.88
N ILE A 17 2.23 5.89 -6.07
CA ILE A 17 1.90 7.09 -6.87
C ILE A 17 1.86 8.32 -5.98
N ARG A 18 1.23 8.22 -4.82
CA ARG A 18 1.05 9.36 -3.90
C ARG A 18 2.11 9.46 -2.82
N GLY A 19 2.76 8.34 -2.52
CA GLY A 19 3.58 8.18 -1.33
C GLY A 19 2.77 8.29 -0.02
N TYR A 20 3.49 8.46 1.08
CA TYR A 20 2.96 8.65 2.42
C TYR A 20 2.10 9.93 2.51
N PRO A 21 0.96 9.93 3.26
CA PRO A 21 0.46 8.89 4.16
C PRO A 21 -0.56 7.94 3.52
N TYR A 22 -0.50 7.74 2.21
CA TYR A 22 -1.56 7.01 1.51
C TYR A 22 -1.23 5.53 1.37
N ALA A 23 -2.19 4.67 1.69
CA ALA A 23 -2.08 3.22 1.49
C ALA A 23 -2.29 2.82 0.02
N LEU A 24 -1.73 1.70 -0.39
CA LEU A 24 -2.05 1.04 -1.66
C LEU A 24 -3.53 0.65 -1.72
N ILE A 25 -4.16 0.83 -2.88
CA ILE A 25 -5.59 0.57 -3.11
C ILE A 25 -6.00 -0.85 -2.71
N ARG A 26 -5.12 -1.83 -2.92
CA ARG A 26 -5.37 -3.22 -2.54
C ARG A 26 -5.31 -3.44 -1.03
N SER A 27 -4.42 -2.74 -0.32
CA SER A 27 -4.38 -2.75 1.14
C SER A 27 -5.67 -2.18 1.73
N ARG A 28 -6.21 -1.10 1.13
CA ARG A 28 -7.53 -0.55 1.48
C ARG A 28 -8.65 -1.55 1.24
N GLY A 29 -8.71 -2.14 0.04
CA GLY A 29 -9.74 -3.10 -0.33
C GLY A 29 -9.76 -4.32 0.60
N ALA A 30 -8.57 -4.82 0.97
CA ALA A 30 -8.44 -5.90 1.94
C ALA A 30 -9.02 -5.51 3.31
N PHE A 31 -8.69 -4.31 3.82
CA PHE A 31 -9.24 -3.81 5.08
C PHE A 31 -10.76 -3.70 5.04
N GLU A 32 -11.32 -3.02 4.03
CA GLU A 32 -12.77 -2.84 3.91
C GLU A 32 -13.50 -4.18 3.77
N TRP A 33 -12.93 -5.11 3.02
CA TRP A 33 -13.47 -6.46 2.90
C TRP A 33 -13.43 -7.20 4.25
N THR A 34 -12.33 -7.12 5.00
CA THR A 34 -12.22 -7.73 6.34
C THR A 34 -13.28 -7.18 7.30
N ILE A 35 -13.48 -5.86 7.32
CA ILE A 35 -14.54 -5.26 8.15
C ILE A 35 -15.92 -5.77 7.71
N ARG A 36 -16.22 -5.72 6.41
CA ARG A 36 -17.56 -6.08 5.89
C ARG A 36 -17.89 -7.56 6.00
N LYS A 37 -16.90 -8.45 5.85
CA LYS A 37 -17.13 -9.89 5.72
C LYS A 37 -16.74 -10.69 6.95
N ILE A 38 -15.73 -10.27 7.70
CA ILE A 38 -15.20 -11.00 8.86
C ILE A 38 -15.68 -10.37 10.17
N VAL A 39 -15.34 -9.11 10.42
CA VAL A 39 -15.68 -8.43 11.69
C VAL A 39 -17.19 -8.20 11.79
N ARG A 40 -17.81 -7.71 10.70
CA ARG A 40 -19.23 -7.38 10.63
C ARG A 40 -19.62 -6.48 11.82
N SER A 41 -20.61 -6.86 12.61
CA SER A 41 -21.03 -6.16 13.83
C SER A 41 -20.29 -6.62 15.10
N ASN A 42 -19.49 -7.70 15.04
CA ASN A 42 -18.80 -8.25 16.20
C ASN A 42 -17.43 -7.58 16.39
N THR A 43 -17.41 -6.31 16.78
CA THR A 43 -16.16 -5.54 16.92
C THR A 43 -15.31 -5.97 18.12
N SER A 44 -15.93 -6.48 19.19
CA SER A 44 -15.21 -6.96 20.38
C SER A 44 -14.54 -8.31 20.18
N GLY A 45 -15.05 -9.14 19.25
CA GLY A 45 -14.50 -10.46 18.94
C GLY A 45 -13.20 -10.46 18.14
N PHE A 46 -12.75 -9.30 17.64
CA PHE A 46 -11.56 -9.19 16.80
C PHE A 46 -10.62 -8.07 17.24
N ARG A 47 -9.32 -8.29 17.06
CA ARG A 47 -8.23 -7.32 17.26
C ARG A 47 -7.45 -7.23 15.95
N LEU A 48 -7.61 -6.13 15.23
CA LEU A 48 -6.87 -5.88 13.99
C LEU A 48 -5.49 -5.30 14.33
N HIS A 49 -4.44 -5.89 13.75
CA HIS A 49 -3.07 -5.42 13.84
C HIS A 49 -2.59 -5.06 12.43
N PHE A 50 -2.10 -3.84 12.24
CA PHE A 50 -1.58 -3.40 10.94
C PHE A 50 -0.07 -3.54 10.91
N LEU A 51 0.46 -4.16 9.85
CA LEU A 51 1.89 -4.29 9.63
C LEU A 51 2.28 -3.59 8.34
N HIS A 52 3.07 -2.52 8.47
CA HIS A 52 3.76 -1.89 7.36
C HIS A 52 5.23 -2.31 7.40
N VAL A 53 5.73 -2.91 6.31
CA VAL A 53 7.15 -3.23 6.16
C VAL A 53 7.73 -2.22 5.18
N GLN A 54 8.60 -1.35 5.70
CA GLN A 54 9.35 -0.41 4.87
C GLN A 54 10.56 -1.14 4.28
N ASP A 55 10.62 -1.22 2.96
CA ASP A 55 11.80 -1.74 2.26
C ASP A 55 12.87 -0.63 2.21
N PRO A 56 14.06 -0.82 2.82
CA PRO A 56 15.14 0.15 2.75
C PRO A 56 15.72 0.18 1.32
N GLN A 57 15.07 0.93 0.44
CA GLN A 57 15.61 1.19 -0.89
C GLN A 57 16.94 1.98 -0.74
N PRO A 58 18.03 1.53 -1.37
CA PRO A 58 19.27 2.29 -1.37
C PRO A 58 19.03 3.63 -2.04
N LYS A 59 19.33 4.74 -1.34
CA LYS A 59 19.32 6.09 -1.91
C LYS A 59 20.25 6.09 -3.11
N LYS A 60 19.72 5.96 -4.33
CA LYS A 60 20.51 6.15 -5.55
C LYS A 60 20.88 7.63 -5.59
N ASN A 61 22.09 7.94 -5.15
CA ASN A 61 22.67 9.27 -5.25
C ASN A 61 22.53 9.72 -6.71
N LYS A 62 21.68 10.73 -6.93
CA LYS A 62 21.44 11.32 -8.25
C LYS A 62 22.72 12.04 -8.65
N LYS A 63 23.63 11.31 -9.31
CA LYS A 63 24.87 11.87 -9.85
C LYS A 63 24.47 12.84 -10.94
N HIS A 64 24.53 14.13 -10.66
CA HIS A 64 24.47 15.18 -11.67
C HIS A 64 25.64 14.97 -12.63
N ARG A 65 25.36 14.33 -13.77
CA ARG A 65 26.24 14.36 -14.93
C ARG A 65 25.41 14.72 -16.16
N SER A 66 25.34 16.02 -16.39
CA SER A 66 24.99 16.60 -17.67
C SER A 66 26.06 16.23 -18.71
N SER A 67 25.65 15.57 -19.79
CA SER A 67 26.16 15.82 -21.15
C SER A 67 25.41 14.99 -22.21
N SER A 68 24.63 15.72 -23.02
CA SER A 68 24.46 15.61 -24.48
C SER A 68 24.05 14.29 -25.18
N LEU A 69 22.94 14.42 -25.93
CA LEU A 69 22.58 13.81 -27.24
C LEU A 69 22.68 12.29 -27.41
N GLY A 70 21.52 11.66 -27.63
CA GLY A 70 21.41 10.32 -28.22
C GLY A 70 19.98 9.79 -28.18
N SER A 71 19.21 10.02 -29.25
CA SER A 71 17.90 9.41 -29.45
C SER A 71 18.06 7.90 -29.65
N SER A 72 17.43 7.09 -28.82
CA SER A 72 17.17 5.68 -29.15
C SER A 72 15.79 5.30 -28.64
N SER A 73 14.91 5.10 -29.61
CA SER A 73 13.55 4.63 -29.44
C SER A 73 13.58 3.18 -28.96
N GLN A 74 13.06 2.92 -27.76
CA GLN A 74 12.65 1.59 -27.35
C GLN A 74 11.18 1.67 -26.99
N ASN A 75 10.33 1.05 -27.81
CA ASN A 75 8.95 0.77 -27.46
C ASN A 75 8.96 -0.08 -26.20
N SER A 76 8.58 0.52 -25.08
CA SER A 76 8.25 -0.21 -23.86
C SER A 76 6.74 -0.38 -23.86
N GLU A 77 6.28 -1.63 -23.94
CA GLU A 77 4.87 -1.97 -23.75
C GLU A 77 4.40 -1.41 -22.40
N SER A 78 3.55 -0.38 -22.46
CA SER A 78 2.82 0.14 -21.32
C SER A 78 1.80 -0.91 -20.90
N SER A 79 2.09 -1.66 -19.84
CA SER A 79 1.02 -2.34 -19.09
C SER A 79 0.24 -1.26 -18.34
N ASP A 80 -0.72 -0.65 -19.04
CA ASP A 80 -1.74 0.25 -18.53
C ASP A 80 -2.62 -0.46 -17.49
N THR A 81 -2.08 -0.67 -16.30
CA THR A 81 -2.89 -0.87 -15.09
C THR A 81 -3.10 0.50 -14.48
N GLN A 82 -4.10 1.19 -15.00
CA GLN A 82 -4.63 2.45 -14.44
C GLN A 82 -5.30 2.12 -13.09
N ASP A 83 -4.48 1.91 -12.06
CA ASP A 83 -4.97 1.81 -10.69
C ASP A 83 -5.36 3.22 -10.22
N VAL A 84 -6.64 3.54 -10.39
CA VAL A 84 -7.28 4.78 -9.95
C VAL A 84 -7.09 4.95 -8.45
N ASP A 85 -6.31 5.96 -8.13
CA ASP A 85 -5.81 6.27 -6.80
C ASP A 85 -6.89 6.96 -5.94
N LEU A 86 -7.77 6.17 -5.31
CA LEU A 86 -8.79 6.67 -4.38
C LEU A 86 -8.34 6.59 -2.92
N GLU A 87 -8.19 7.78 -2.32
CA GLU A 87 -7.42 8.07 -1.11
C GLU A 87 -7.92 7.41 0.20
N LEU A 88 -6.99 6.83 0.97
CA LEU A 88 -7.12 6.62 2.41
C LEU A 88 -5.90 7.27 3.09
N ARG A 89 -6.14 8.28 3.93
CA ARG A 89 -5.10 8.91 4.77
C ARG A 89 -4.91 8.02 5.99
N ILE A 90 -3.72 7.47 6.19
CA ILE A 90 -3.34 6.84 7.46
C ILE A 90 -3.07 7.98 8.45
N SER A 91 -4.07 8.33 9.28
CA SER A 91 -3.84 9.18 10.43
C SER A 91 -3.28 8.32 11.57
N LEU A 92 -2.07 8.64 12.03
CA LEU A 92 -1.45 8.05 13.22
C LEU A 92 -2.08 8.61 14.49
#